data_AF-A0A9E1RY49-F1
#
_entry.id   AF-A0A9E1RY49-F1
#
_cell.length_a   1.000
_cell.length_b   1.000
_cell.length_c   1.000
_cell.angle_alpha   90.00
_cell.angle_beta   90.00
_cell.angle_gamma   90.00
#
_symmetry.space_group_name_H-M   'P 1'
#
loop_
_entity.id
_entity.type
_entity.pdbx_description
1 polymer ?
#
loop_
_entity_poly.entity_id
_entity_poly.type
_entity_poly.pdbx_seq_one_letter_code
_entity_poly.pdbx_strand_id
1 'polypeptide(L)'
;MASENPVLQFTQSHSAALGTTLDALTADALRSLYGHVYNIWRTFKPALGEELGVKLYGNIWAELARISFAGAMAQLELDAVKDLPTLGKVVQKCFTGVPTLYVIKRNEPNEHVGHILWCANPGYGPADKIYSRHDYYRKEIYLTYVYLWTVIEEAKKKGLEEDVVVDIPSGRCRDGACGACQIILRTHNADQDLHLPEVENRYLEEEMGDEEPVAFVLKEQGRSFEEQGPASFSGFFAVDFFAWSQLFNNDPATANEYYCQLWDRYREDWLNEAKLALEIGKVTSAQELADIIAYCQKRRYIAFTCEAADGGTVKLSAGADPFVQVADMFAAPAEYKAALVERDQRFMSALISDLKLDGKAEDSILSHIAQGDATTVISVTLH
;
A
#
# COMPACT_ATOMS: atom_id res chain seq x y z
N MET A 1 -9.27 -31.72 4.20
CA MET A 1 -9.07 -30.81 3.05
C MET A 1 -8.86 -29.45 3.66
N ALA A 2 -7.63 -28.93 3.66
CA ALA A 2 -7.35 -27.60 4.20
C ALA A 2 -8.21 -26.59 3.44
N SER A 3 -8.96 -25.75 4.13
CA SER A 3 -9.62 -24.62 3.47
C SER A 3 -8.51 -23.72 2.92
N GLU A 4 -8.29 -23.75 1.61
CA GLU A 4 -7.31 -22.90 0.96
C GLU A 4 -7.68 -21.43 1.24
N ASN A 5 -6.72 -20.65 1.73
CA ASN A 5 -6.92 -19.23 2.03
C ASN A 5 -7.31 -18.50 0.71
N PRO A 6 -8.53 -17.96 0.59
CA PRO A 6 -9.02 -17.41 -0.68
C PRO A 6 -8.21 -16.18 -1.13
N VAL A 7 -7.64 -15.42 -0.19
CA VAL A 7 -6.77 -14.28 -0.50
C VAL A 7 -5.42 -14.76 -1.03
N LEU A 8 -4.90 -15.89 -0.53
CA LEU A 8 -3.67 -16.49 -1.06
C LEU A 8 -3.85 -16.98 -2.50
N GLN A 9 -4.95 -17.67 -2.80
CA GLN A 9 -5.26 -18.09 -4.18
C GLN A 9 -5.39 -16.88 -5.12
N PHE A 10 -6.06 -15.82 -4.66
CA PHE A 10 -6.19 -14.55 -5.37
C PHE A 10 -4.80 -13.96 -5.69
N THR A 11 -3.92 -13.85 -4.69
CA THR A 11 -2.58 -13.30 -4.87
C THR A 11 -1.71 -14.16 -5.78
N GLN A 12 -1.76 -15.48 -5.63
CA GLN A 12 -1.03 -16.42 -6.50
C GLN A 12 -1.51 -16.35 -7.95
N SER A 13 -2.80 -16.18 -8.18
CA SER A 13 -3.37 -16.04 -9.54
C SER A 13 -2.85 -14.76 -10.22
N HIS A 14 -2.81 -13.65 -9.49
CA HIS A 14 -2.23 -12.39 -10.00
C HIS A 14 -0.73 -12.50 -10.24
N SER A 15 0.01 -13.15 -9.33
CA SER A 15 1.44 -13.43 -9.51
C SER A 15 1.70 -14.18 -10.82
N ALA A 16 0.93 -15.25 -11.07
CA ALA A 16 1.04 -16.05 -12.28
C ALA A 16 0.69 -15.24 -13.54
N ALA A 17 -0.40 -14.47 -13.52
CA ALA A 17 -0.82 -13.64 -14.65
C ALA A 17 0.21 -12.56 -15.01
N LEU A 18 0.91 -12.00 -14.02
CA LEU A 18 1.96 -11.00 -14.20
C LEU A 18 3.31 -11.60 -14.61
N GLY A 19 3.44 -12.93 -14.57
CA GLY A 19 4.69 -13.65 -14.84
C GLY A 19 5.75 -13.44 -13.75
N THR A 20 5.33 -13.29 -12.49
CA THR A 20 6.21 -13.06 -11.34
C THR A 20 6.03 -14.14 -10.27
N THR A 21 6.96 -14.21 -9.34
CA THR A 21 6.91 -15.09 -8.16
C THR A 21 6.23 -14.37 -6.98
N LEU A 22 5.73 -15.15 -6.00
CA LEU A 22 4.98 -14.58 -4.88
C LEU A 22 5.84 -13.67 -3.99
N ASP A 23 7.11 -14.01 -3.80
CA ASP A 23 8.10 -13.21 -3.07
C ASP A 23 8.36 -11.87 -3.77
N ALA A 24 8.60 -11.90 -5.08
CA ALA A 24 8.78 -10.68 -5.90
C ALA A 24 7.52 -9.80 -5.88
N LEU A 25 6.33 -10.40 -6.06
CA LEU A 25 5.05 -9.69 -5.96
C LEU A 25 4.85 -9.05 -4.57
N THR A 26 5.25 -9.75 -3.50
CA THR A 26 5.14 -9.23 -2.13
C THR A 26 6.02 -8.00 -1.94
N ALA A 27 7.28 -8.08 -2.39
CA ALA A 27 8.21 -6.96 -2.30
C ALA A 27 7.75 -5.76 -3.16
N ASP A 28 7.24 -6.01 -4.36
CA ASP A 28 6.70 -4.95 -5.22
C ASP A 28 5.44 -4.32 -4.64
N ALA A 29 4.52 -5.13 -4.09
CA ALA A 29 3.31 -4.61 -3.45
C ALA A 29 3.64 -3.73 -2.25
N LEU A 30 4.67 -4.07 -1.47
CA LEU A 30 5.20 -3.24 -0.40
C LEU A 30 5.71 -1.89 -0.92
N ARG A 31 6.52 -1.90 -1.98
CA ARG A 31 6.98 -0.66 -2.66
C ARG A 31 5.80 0.18 -3.13
N SER A 32 4.80 -0.44 -3.75
CA SER A 32 3.58 0.25 -4.20
C SER A 32 2.79 0.83 -3.04
N LEU A 33 2.63 0.09 -1.93
CA LEU A 33 1.96 0.59 -0.73
C LEU A 33 2.65 1.86 -0.21
N TYR A 34 3.98 1.83 -0.03
CA TYR A 34 4.76 2.98 0.43
C TYR A 34 4.73 4.16 -0.55
N GLY A 35 4.91 3.90 -1.84
CA GLY A 35 4.78 4.93 -2.88
C GLY A 35 3.38 5.55 -2.92
N HIS A 36 2.35 4.74 -2.65
CA HIS A 36 0.96 5.18 -2.71
C HIS A 36 0.53 5.99 -1.50
N VAL A 37 0.94 5.63 -0.30
CA VAL A 37 0.71 6.48 0.88
C VAL A 37 1.41 7.84 0.73
N TYR A 38 2.59 7.90 0.11
CA TYR A 38 3.25 9.16 -0.23
C TYR A 38 2.44 9.99 -1.22
N ASN A 39 1.95 9.37 -2.30
CA ASN A 39 1.16 10.07 -3.31
C ASN A 39 -0.20 10.53 -2.77
N ILE A 40 -0.81 9.79 -1.84
CA ILE A 40 -2.01 10.23 -1.10
C ILE A 40 -1.71 11.53 -0.38
N TRP A 41 -0.62 11.62 0.40
CA TRP A 41 -0.25 12.86 1.09
C TRP A 41 -0.02 14.02 0.10
N ARG A 42 0.70 13.75 -1.00
CA ARG A 42 0.94 14.75 -2.05
C ARG A 42 -0.33 15.23 -2.73
N THR A 43 -1.40 14.45 -2.72
CA THR A 43 -2.69 14.85 -3.28
C THR A 43 -3.58 15.53 -2.24
N PHE A 44 -3.70 14.95 -1.05
CA PHE A 44 -4.59 15.45 0.00
C PHE A 44 -4.14 16.82 0.50
N LYS A 45 -2.84 17.04 0.73
CA LYS A 45 -2.32 18.30 1.26
C LYS A 45 -2.69 19.51 0.37
N PRO A 46 -2.39 19.53 -0.95
CA PRO A 46 -2.74 20.67 -1.79
C PRO A 46 -4.25 20.77 -2.05
N ALA A 47 -4.98 19.65 -2.10
CA ALA A 47 -6.41 19.65 -2.38
C ALA A 47 -7.26 20.14 -1.18
N LEU A 48 -6.89 19.71 0.03
CA LEU A 48 -7.72 19.86 1.23
C LEU A 48 -7.13 20.83 2.26
N GLY A 49 -5.89 21.27 2.05
CA GLY A 49 -5.10 21.95 3.08
C GLY A 49 -4.51 20.98 4.10
N GLU A 50 -3.60 21.48 4.93
CA GLU A 50 -2.81 20.64 5.85
C GLU A 50 -3.67 19.98 6.94
N GLU A 51 -4.55 20.73 7.61
CA GLU A 51 -5.33 20.21 8.73
C GLU A 51 -6.29 19.08 8.31
N LEU A 52 -7.13 19.34 7.32
CA LEU A 52 -8.07 18.36 6.82
C LEU A 52 -7.35 17.21 6.09
N GLY A 53 -6.30 17.51 5.32
CA GLY A 53 -5.48 16.51 4.66
C GLY A 53 -4.85 15.53 5.66
N VAL A 54 -4.27 16.01 6.76
CA VAL A 54 -3.70 15.15 7.82
C VAL A 54 -4.79 14.31 8.50
N LYS A 55 -5.96 14.89 8.77
CA LYS A 55 -7.08 14.18 9.38
C LYS A 55 -7.56 13.02 8.51
N LEU A 56 -7.90 13.29 7.25
CA LEU A 56 -8.39 12.25 6.33
C LEU A 56 -7.31 11.20 6.07
N TYR A 57 -6.05 11.62 5.93
CA TYR A 57 -4.94 10.69 5.76
C TYR A 57 -4.73 9.81 7.00
N GLY A 58 -4.84 10.36 8.21
CA GLY A 58 -4.82 9.58 9.45
C GLY A 58 -5.96 8.56 9.54
N ASN A 59 -7.17 8.91 9.09
CA ASN A 59 -8.30 7.98 9.07
C ASN A 59 -8.05 6.74 8.20
N ILE A 60 -7.33 6.88 7.08
CA ILE A 60 -6.93 5.73 6.23
C ILE A 60 -6.10 4.74 7.06
N TRP A 61 -5.12 5.24 7.81
CA TRP A 61 -4.29 4.40 8.68
C TRP A 61 -5.07 3.80 9.85
N ALA A 62 -6.06 4.52 10.39
CA ALA A 62 -6.94 3.99 11.42
C ALA A 62 -7.80 2.83 10.87
N GLU A 63 -8.36 2.92 9.66
CA GLU A 63 -9.10 1.80 9.05
C GLU A 63 -8.19 0.60 8.82
N LEU A 64 -6.98 0.82 8.29
CA LEU A 64 -5.98 -0.24 8.15
C LEU A 64 -5.67 -0.90 9.49
N ALA A 65 -5.50 -0.13 10.56
CA ALA A 65 -5.22 -0.64 11.90
C ALA A 65 -6.34 -1.53 12.43
N ARG A 66 -7.61 -1.17 12.21
CA ARG A 66 -8.76 -1.97 12.68
C ARG A 66 -8.85 -3.32 11.97
N ILE A 67 -8.76 -3.31 10.63
CA ILE A 67 -8.82 -4.54 9.83
C ILE A 67 -7.63 -5.44 10.17
N SER A 68 -6.47 -4.82 10.30
CA SER A 68 -5.24 -5.47 10.72
C SER A 68 -5.32 -6.11 12.09
N PHE A 69 -5.89 -5.41 13.07
CA PHE A 69 -6.11 -5.93 14.41
C PHE A 69 -7.06 -7.11 14.39
N ALA A 70 -8.18 -7.02 13.66
CA ALA A 70 -9.11 -8.13 13.51
C ALA A 70 -8.43 -9.36 12.87
N GLY A 71 -7.62 -9.15 11.82
CA GLY A 71 -6.84 -10.19 11.17
C GLY A 71 -5.80 -10.83 12.11
N ALA A 72 -5.08 -10.01 12.89
CA ALA A 72 -4.10 -10.47 13.87
C ALA A 72 -4.75 -11.30 14.99
N MET A 73 -5.88 -10.84 15.54
CA MET A 73 -6.62 -11.58 16.56
C MET A 73 -7.10 -12.93 16.03
N ALA A 74 -7.62 -12.97 14.80
CA ALA A 74 -8.04 -14.22 14.16
C ALA A 74 -6.86 -15.17 13.92
N GLN A 75 -5.73 -14.66 13.40
CA GLN A 75 -4.52 -15.46 13.14
C GLN A 75 -3.91 -16.02 14.43
N LEU A 76 -3.98 -15.27 15.53
CA LEU A 76 -3.46 -15.69 16.83
C LEU A 76 -4.47 -16.49 17.66
N GLU A 77 -5.67 -16.73 17.12
CA GLU A 77 -6.77 -17.41 17.81
C GLU A 77 -7.09 -16.78 19.19
N LEU A 78 -7.07 -15.45 19.24
CA LEU A 78 -7.29 -14.68 20.46
C LEU A 78 -8.72 -14.14 20.54
N ASP A 79 -9.38 -14.38 21.67
CA ASP A 79 -10.67 -13.76 21.98
C ASP A 79 -10.52 -12.43 22.74
N ALA A 80 -9.38 -12.22 23.39
CA ALA A 80 -9.09 -11.06 24.24
C ALA A 80 -7.61 -10.68 24.23
N VAL A 81 -7.31 -9.40 24.46
CA VAL A 81 -5.95 -8.88 24.67
C VAL A 81 -5.80 -8.57 26.16
N LYS A 82 -5.14 -9.43 26.92
CA LYS A 82 -5.17 -9.38 28.39
C LYS A 82 -4.08 -8.52 29.02
N ASP A 83 -3.00 -8.29 28.28
CA ASP A 83 -1.77 -7.66 28.77
C ASP A 83 -0.94 -7.10 27.59
N LEU A 84 0.06 -6.28 27.91
CA LEU A 84 0.96 -5.66 26.94
C LEU A 84 1.80 -6.68 26.15
N PRO A 85 2.28 -7.81 26.71
CA PRO A 85 2.89 -8.89 25.93
C PRO A 85 1.95 -9.44 24.84
N THR A 86 0.66 -9.63 25.14
CA THR A 86 -0.34 -10.08 24.18
C THR A 86 -0.57 -9.01 23.13
N LEU A 87 -0.68 -7.74 23.52
CA LEU A 87 -0.74 -6.62 22.60
C LEU A 87 0.49 -6.58 21.68
N GLY A 88 1.70 -6.84 22.20
CA GLY A 88 2.93 -6.92 21.42
C GLY A 88 2.90 -7.97 20.31
N LYS A 89 2.41 -9.18 20.63
CA LYS A 89 2.19 -10.25 19.63
C LYS A 89 1.16 -9.84 18.58
N VAL A 90 0.08 -9.19 19.02
CA VAL A 90 -0.94 -8.65 18.11
C VAL A 90 -0.32 -7.61 17.20
N VAL A 91 0.45 -6.64 17.72
CA VAL A 91 1.13 -5.60 16.94
C VAL A 91 2.07 -6.20 15.88
N GLN A 92 2.84 -7.24 16.22
CA GLN A 92 3.71 -7.94 15.27
C GLN A 92 2.94 -8.54 14.07
N LYS A 93 1.69 -8.95 14.29
CA LYS A 93 0.78 -9.48 13.25
C LYS A 93 -0.11 -8.41 12.62
N CYS A 94 -0.35 -7.29 13.32
CA CYS A 94 -1.19 -6.20 12.87
C CYS A 94 -0.61 -5.48 11.68
N PHE A 95 0.70 -5.41 11.46
CA PHE A 95 1.17 -4.74 10.25
C PHE A 95 1.03 -5.69 9.04
N THR A 96 -0.23 -5.97 8.70
CA THR A 96 -0.67 -6.95 7.72
C THR A 96 -0.07 -6.63 6.35
N GLY A 97 -0.02 -5.36 5.97
CA GLY A 97 0.62 -4.92 4.74
C GLY A 97 2.15 -4.88 4.81
N VAL A 98 2.74 -4.58 5.97
CA VAL A 98 4.16 -4.24 6.18
C VAL A 98 4.73 -5.03 7.35
N PRO A 99 5.55 -6.07 7.17
CA PRO A 99 6.02 -6.83 8.32
C PRO A 99 6.95 -5.99 9.23
N THR A 100 6.83 -6.16 10.55
CA THR A 100 7.60 -5.44 11.57
C THR A 100 8.09 -6.37 12.67
N LEU A 101 9.20 -6.05 13.32
CA LEU A 101 9.66 -6.87 14.46
C LEU A 101 9.14 -6.29 15.76
N TYR A 102 8.70 -7.17 16.66
CA TYR A 102 8.41 -6.82 18.05
C TYR A 102 9.42 -7.53 18.97
N VAL A 103 10.22 -6.74 19.69
CA VAL A 103 11.26 -7.25 20.58
C VAL A 103 10.91 -6.85 22.00
N ILE A 104 10.68 -7.85 22.86
CA ILE A 104 10.50 -7.64 24.29
C ILE A 104 11.87 -7.31 24.88
N LYS A 105 12.03 -6.13 25.48
CA LYS A 105 13.25 -5.72 26.18
C LYS A 105 13.15 -5.98 27.68
N ARG A 106 11.99 -5.71 28.27
CA ARG A 106 11.68 -6.01 29.68
C ARG A 106 10.28 -6.58 29.84
N ASN A 107 10.14 -7.58 30.70
CA ASN A 107 8.86 -8.24 30.97
C ASN A 107 8.82 -8.76 32.41
N GLU A 108 8.50 -7.86 33.33
CA GLU A 108 8.38 -8.08 34.77
C GLU A 108 6.90 -8.02 35.20
N PRO A 109 6.53 -8.49 36.41
CA PRO A 109 5.13 -8.55 36.84
C PRO A 109 4.35 -7.22 36.81
N ASN A 110 5.03 -6.08 36.85
CA ASN A 110 4.45 -4.74 36.89
C ASN A 110 4.98 -3.81 35.78
N GLU A 111 5.84 -4.33 34.90
CA GLU A 111 6.50 -3.56 33.86
C GLU A 111 6.64 -4.39 32.59
N HIS A 112 6.19 -3.84 31.47
CA HIS A 112 6.54 -4.36 30.16
C HIS A 112 7.06 -3.24 29.27
N VAL A 113 8.15 -3.52 28.56
CA VAL A 113 8.75 -2.64 27.55
C VAL A 113 9.06 -3.45 26.31
N GLY A 114 8.38 -3.11 25.21
CA GLY A 114 8.55 -3.75 23.92
C GLY A 114 8.87 -2.75 22.83
N HIS A 115 9.82 -3.11 21.97
CA HIS A 115 10.25 -2.30 20.84
C HIS A 115 9.60 -2.83 19.56
N ILE A 116 8.89 -1.96 18.86
CA ILE A 116 8.52 -2.17 17.47
C ILE A 116 9.66 -1.62 16.62
N LEU A 117 10.34 -2.50 15.89
CA LEU A 117 11.32 -2.10 14.89
C LEU A 117 10.55 -1.85 13.59
N TRP A 118 10.25 -0.58 13.36
CA TRP A 118 9.46 -0.11 12.24
C TRP A 118 10.38 0.32 11.09
N CYS A 119 9.99 -0.09 9.89
CA CYS A 119 10.39 0.43 8.58
C CYS A 119 11.68 -0.06 7.92
N ALA A 120 11.51 -0.48 6.66
CA ALA A 120 12.51 -0.45 5.59
C ALA A 120 12.22 0.70 4.58
N ASN A 121 11.76 1.87 5.05
CA ASN A 121 11.37 3.01 4.20
C ASN A 121 12.39 3.44 3.11
N PRO A 122 13.72 3.43 3.34
CA PRO A 122 14.69 3.86 2.34
C PRO A 122 14.76 2.95 1.12
N GLY A 123 14.41 1.65 1.26
CA GLY A 123 14.42 0.68 0.17
C GLY A 123 13.10 0.59 -0.62
N TYR A 124 11.98 0.98 0.02
CA TYR A 124 10.64 0.87 -0.57
C TYR A 124 9.90 2.20 -0.75
N GLY A 125 10.45 3.30 -0.24
CA GLY A 125 9.88 4.63 -0.36
C GLY A 125 9.92 5.18 -1.79
N PRO A 126 9.18 6.27 -2.03
CA PRO A 126 9.09 6.90 -3.36
C PRO A 126 10.47 7.27 -3.92
N ALA A 127 10.73 6.98 -5.20
CA ALA A 127 12.02 7.22 -5.85
C ALA A 127 12.41 8.71 -5.96
N ASP A 128 11.44 9.62 -5.86
CA ASP A 128 11.60 11.08 -5.98
C ASP A 128 12.53 11.65 -4.88
N LYS A 129 13.70 12.19 -5.25
CA LYS A 129 14.80 12.61 -4.33
C LYS A 129 14.66 14.04 -3.77
N ILE A 130 13.49 14.67 -3.82
CA ILE A 130 13.33 16.10 -3.48
C ILE A 130 13.11 16.33 -1.97
N TYR A 131 13.53 17.50 -1.47
CA TYR A 131 13.37 18.03 -0.10
C TYR A 131 11.93 17.91 0.47
N SER A 132 10.91 17.72 -0.38
CA SER A 132 9.51 17.45 -0.02
C SER A 132 9.33 16.16 0.80
N ARG A 133 10.30 15.25 0.76
CA ARG A 133 10.30 14.04 1.62
C ARG A 133 10.27 14.36 3.10
N HIS A 134 10.94 15.42 3.57
CA HIS A 134 10.98 15.72 5.00
C HIS A 134 9.62 16.13 5.57
N ASP A 135 8.78 16.80 4.77
CA ASP A 135 7.41 17.12 5.16
C ASP A 135 6.56 15.86 5.30
N TYR A 136 6.66 14.97 4.30
CA TYR A 136 6.02 13.66 4.34
C TYR A 136 6.49 12.81 5.54
N TYR A 137 7.78 12.68 5.77
CA TYR A 137 8.32 11.87 6.88
C TYR A 137 7.94 12.40 8.26
N ARG A 138 7.73 13.72 8.42
CA ARG A 138 7.13 14.26 9.65
C ARG A 138 5.69 13.80 9.83
N LYS A 139 4.93 13.68 8.74
CA LYS A 139 3.57 13.15 8.79
C LYS A 139 3.57 11.65 9.05
N GLU A 140 4.48 10.88 8.47
CA GLU A 140 4.57 9.43 8.77
C GLU A 140 4.67 9.15 10.28
N ILE A 141 5.48 9.90 11.03
CA ILE A 141 5.57 9.74 12.49
C ILE A 141 4.20 9.89 13.15
N TYR A 142 3.43 10.91 12.73
CA TYR A 142 2.06 11.10 13.20
C TYR A 142 1.14 9.94 12.82
N LEU A 143 1.27 9.39 11.61
CA LEU A 143 0.45 8.27 11.16
C LEU A 143 0.77 6.98 11.91
N THR A 144 2.04 6.75 12.23
CA THR A 144 2.46 5.66 13.12
C THR A 144 1.77 5.77 14.48
N TYR A 145 1.66 6.97 15.04
CA TYR A 145 0.86 7.20 16.25
C TYR A 145 -0.61 6.86 16.04
N VAL A 146 -1.25 7.38 14.99
CA VAL A 146 -2.67 7.11 14.71
C VAL A 146 -2.92 5.61 14.58
N TYR A 147 -2.06 4.90 13.86
CA TYR A 147 -2.14 3.46 13.67
C TYR A 147 -2.07 2.72 15.02
N LEU A 148 -1.03 2.97 15.81
CA LEU A 148 -0.80 2.27 17.07
C LEU A 148 -1.86 2.60 18.12
N TRP A 149 -2.27 3.86 18.23
CA TRP A 149 -3.36 4.24 19.11
C TRP A 149 -4.66 3.57 18.72
N THR A 150 -4.95 3.44 17.42
CA THR A 150 -6.11 2.68 16.96
C THR A 150 -6.02 1.20 17.34
N VAL A 151 -4.84 0.57 17.19
CA VAL A 151 -4.61 -0.82 17.64
C VAL A 151 -4.82 -0.96 19.16
N ILE A 152 -4.31 -0.01 19.95
CA ILE A 152 -4.49 0.01 21.41
C ILE A 152 -5.97 0.18 21.77
N GLU A 153 -6.70 1.07 21.10
CA GLU A 153 -8.13 1.26 21.31
C GLU A 153 -8.94 -0.01 21.01
N GLU A 154 -8.64 -0.71 19.92
CA GLU A 154 -9.25 -2.01 19.61
C GLU A 154 -8.88 -3.08 20.64
N ALA A 155 -7.63 -3.09 21.12
CA ALA A 155 -7.20 -3.98 22.20
C ALA A 155 -7.94 -3.70 23.52
N LYS A 156 -8.17 -2.43 23.88
CA LYS A 156 -8.97 -2.03 25.05
C LYS A 156 -10.41 -2.54 24.94
N LYS A 157 -11.03 -2.45 23.75
CA LYS A 157 -12.35 -3.06 23.48
C LYS A 157 -12.35 -4.59 23.63
N LYS A 158 -11.18 -5.22 23.52
CA LYS A 158 -10.94 -6.67 23.69
C LYS A 158 -10.33 -7.04 25.04
N GLY A 159 -10.40 -6.15 26.04
CA GLY A 159 -10.06 -6.48 27.43
C GLY A 159 -8.68 -6.05 27.90
N LEU A 160 -7.95 -5.22 27.14
CA LEU A 160 -6.70 -4.64 27.63
C LEU A 160 -7.03 -3.57 28.68
N GLU A 161 -6.71 -3.84 29.94
CA GLU A 161 -6.96 -2.91 31.05
C GLU A 161 -5.80 -1.94 31.28
N GLU A 162 -4.60 -2.30 30.83
CA GLU A 162 -3.38 -1.54 31.05
C GLU A 162 -3.39 -0.21 30.28
N ASP A 163 -2.88 0.84 30.92
CA ASP A 163 -2.55 2.07 30.23
C ASP A 163 -1.20 1.93 29.53
N VAL A 164 -1.26 2.07 28.21
CA VAL A 164 -0.12 1.93 27.31
C VAL A 164 0.44 3.31 27.01
N VAL A 165 1.75 3.46 27.14
CA VAL A 165 2.53 4.62 26.70
C VAL A 165 3.23 4.25 25.40
N VAL A 166 3.15 5.15 24.41
CA VAL A 166 3.79 5.01 23.10
C VAL A 166 4.86 6.08 22.98
N ASP A 167 6.14 5.68 22.95
CA ASP A 167 7.26 6.60 22.73
C ASP A 167 7.88 6.37 21.35
N ILE A 168 8.20 7.45 20.64
CA ILE A 168 9.00 7.42 19.42
C ILE A 168 10.31 8.18 19.69
N PRO A 169 11.31 7.54 20.32
CA PRO A 169 12.51 8.20 20.84
C PRO A 169 13.37 8.87 19.75
N SER A 170 13.28 8.36 18.53
CA SER A 170 13.97 8.93 17.38
C SER A 170 12.91 9.45 16.42
N GLY A 171 12.76 10.77 16.34
CA GLY A 171 12.04 11.42 15.24
C GLY A 171 12.78 11.32 13.90
N ARG A 172 13.61 10.28 13.69
CA ARG A 172 14.60 10.15 12.62
C ARG A 172 14.12 9.28 11.46
N CYS A 173 12.87 9.41 11.03
CA CYS A 173 12.47 9.00 9.67
C CYS A 173 13.15 9.87 8.57
N ARG A 174 14.13 10.72 8.94
CA ARG A 174 14.50 11.91 8.19
C ARG A 174 15.49 11.68 7.05
N ASP A 175 16.33 10.65 7.11
CA ASP A 175 17.55 10.56 6.27
C ASP A 175 17.71 9.25 5.52
N GLY A 176 16.67 8.42 5.41
CA GLY A 176 16.81 7.15 4.69
C GLY A 176 17.74 6.15 5.38
N ALA A 177 17.90 6.24 6.70
CA ALA A 177 18.54 5.22 7.53
C ALA A 177 17.44 4.48 8.33
N CYS A 178 17.09 3.26 7.90
CA CYS A 178 16.07 2.38 8.51
C CYS A 178 16.31 2.12 9.99
N GLY A 179 17.57 2.16 10.44
CA GLY A 179 17.96 1.69 11.77
C GLY A 179 17.40 2.41 12.99
N ALA A 180 16.73 3.56 12.82
CA ALA A 180 16.34 4.40 13.94
C ALA A 180 14.83 4.51 14.18
N CYS A 181 13.98 3.93 13.32
CA CYS A 181 12.53 3.97 13.47
C CYS A 181 12.06 2.94 14.51
N GLN A 182 12.45 3.17 15.76
CA GLN A 182 12.00 2.38 16.91
C GLN A 182 10.81 3.07 17.54
N ILE A 183 9.77 2.28 17.84
CA ILE A 183 8.65 2.71 18.66
C ILE A 183 8.65 1.85 19.91
N ILE A 184 8.46 2.46 21.07
CA ILE A 184 8.48 1.78 22.35
C ILE A 184 7.05 1.77 22.88
N LEU A 185 6.56 0.56 23.18
CA LEU A 185 5.33 0.36 23.92
C LEU A 185 5.68 0.04 25.37
N ARG A 186 5.09 0.76 26.31
CA ARG A 186 5.28 0.51 27.76
C ARG A 186 3.97 0.49 28.52
N THR A 187 3.96 -0.24 29.62
CA THR A 187 2.98 -0.03 30.68
C THR A 187 3.23 1.32 31.35
N HIS A 188 2.18 2.03 31.78
CA HIS A 188 2.29 3.33 32.44
C HIS A 188 3.27 3.35 33.64
N ASN A 189 3.37 2.24 34.38
CA ASN A 189 4.25 2.11 35.54
C ASN A 189 5.73 1.89 35.19
N ALA A 190 6.07 1.72 33.91
CA ALA A 190 7.46 1.65 33.48
C ALA A 190 8.11 3.04 33.64
N ASP A 191 9.28 3.09 34.27
CA ASP A 191 10.03 4.33 34.45
C ASP A 191 10.39 4.93 33.06
N GLN A 192 9.84 6.10 32.77
CA GLN A 192 10.05 6.83 31.51
C GLN A 192 11.39 7.56 31.49
N ASP A 193 11.91 7.92 32.67
CA ASP A 193 13.19 8.62 32.86
C ASP A 193 14.37 7.65 32.96
N LEU A 194 14.09 6.36 33.15
CA LEU A 194 15.10 5.32 33.02
C LEU A 194 15.70 5.44 31.62
N HIS A 195 17.02 5.70 31.59
CA HIS A 195 17.77 5.69 30.33
C HIS A 195 17.40 4.42 29.58
N LEU A 196 17.20 4.54 28.27
CA LEU A 196 16.93 3.43 27.39
C LEU A 196 18.26 3.02 26.73
N PRO A 197 19.19 2.36 27.44
CA PRO A 197 20.38 1.79 26.80
C PRO A 197 20.00 0.77 25.73
N GLU A 198 18.72 0.36 25.70
CA GLU A 198 18.07 -0.59 24.79
C GLU A 198 17.61 0.02 23.45
N VAL A 199 17.65 1.35 23.27
CA VAL A 199 17.63 1.96 21.93
C VAL A 199 18.99 1.64 21.31
N GLU A 200 19.16 0.37 20.93
CA GLU A 200 20.29 -0.06 20.15
C GLU A 200 20.30 0.84 18.92
N ASN A 201 21.45 1.43 18.58
CA ASN A 201 21.70 1.96 17.25
C ASN A 201 21.77 0.76 16.29
N ARG A 202 20.66 0.03 16.18
CA ARG A 202 20.52 -1.22 15.45
C ARG A 202 20.05 -0.86 14.06
N TYR A 203 21.01 -0.77 13.16
CA TYR A 203 20.71 -0.59 11.75
C TYR A 203 20.30 -1.94 11.17
N LEU A 204 18.99 -2.15 11.00
CA LEU A 204 18.48 -3.35 10.32
C LEU A 204 19.16 -3.55 8.95
N GLU A 205 19.55 -2.45 8.30
CA GLU A 205 20.32 -2.48 7.04
C GLU A 205 21.70 -3.15 7.18
N GLU A 206 22.39 -2.96 8.31
CA GLU A 206 23.70 -3.58 8.57
C GLU A 206 23.57 -5.09 8.82
N GLU A 207 22.47 -5.51 9.45
CA GLU A 207 22.19 -6.94 9.72
C GLU A 207 21.67 -7.67 8.48
N MET A 208 20.86 -6.99 7.67
CA MET A 208 20.27 -7.49 6.43
C MET A 208 21.31 -7.67 5.33
N GLY A 209 22.33 -6.80 5.26
CA GLY A 209 23.30 -6.80 4.18
C GLY A 209 22.63 -6.59 2.82
N ASP A 210 22.84 -7.52 1.89
CA ASP A 210 22.25 -7.49 0.54
C ASP A 210 20.89 -8.23 0.44
N GLU A 211 20.37 -8.73 1.56
CA GLU A 211 19.06 -9.42 1.59
C GLU A 211 17.91 -8.42 1.31
N GLU A 212 16.85 -8.87 0.63
CA GLU A 212 15.65 -8.07 0.42
C GLU A 212 14.97 -7.79 1.79
N PRO A 213 14.68 -6.52 2.18
CA PRO A 213 14.19 -6.21 3.52
C PRO A 213 13.01 -7.03 4.01
N VAL A 214 12.01 -7.29 3.17
CA VAL A 214 10.87 -8.14 3.55
C VAL A 214 11.29 -9.57 3.85
N ALA A 215 12.25 -10.14 3.12
CA ALA A 215 12.72 -11.50 3.35
C ALA A 215 13.42 -11.61 4.72
N PHE A 216 14.28 -10.65 5.03
CA PHE A 216 14.96 -10.57 6.33
C PHE A 216 13.96 -10.49 7.48
N VAL A 217 13.00 -9.57 7.41
CA VAL A 217 12.01 -9.41 8.49
C VAL A 217 11.13 -10.66 8.64
N LEU A 218 10.69 -11.28 7.55
CA LEU A 218 9.88 -12.50 7.62
C LEU A 218 10.64 -13.67 8.22
N LYS A 219 11.92 -13.82 7.87
CA LYS A 219 12.81 -14.82 8.48
C LYS A 219 12.94 -14.61 9.99
N GLU A 220 13.14 -13.38 10.45
CA GLU A 220 13.21 -13.05 11.88
C GLU A 220 11.86 -13.27 12.60
N GLN A 221 10.74 -13.14 11.88
CA GLN A 221 9.40 -13.47 12.38
C GLN A 221 9.09 -14.98 12.35
N GLY A 222 9.91 -15.81 11.67
CA GLY A 222 9.59 -17.20 11.38
C GLY A 222 8.37 -17.37 10.47
N ARG A 223 8.13 -16.43 9.55
CA ARG A 223 6.99 -16.43 8.62
C ARG A 223 7.42 -16.64 7.18
N SER A 224 6.50 -17.13 6.35
CA SER A 224 6.74 -17.30 4.91
C SER A 224 6.08 -16.19 4.06
N PHE A 225 6.45 -16.14 2.78
CA PHE A 225 5.79 -15.26 1.80
C PHE A 225 4.35 -15.67 1.52
N GLU A 226 3.97 -16.95 1.65
CA GLU A 226 2.58 -17.40 1.58
C GLU A 226 1.73 -16.84 2.72
N GLU A 227 2.32 -16.61 3.89
CA GLU A 227 1.64 -16.02 5.04
C GLU A 227 1.59 -14.49 4.99
N GLN A 228 2.51 -13.83 4.29
CA GLN A 228 2.62 -12.36 4.24
C GLN A 228 2.09 -11.75 2.94
N GLY A 229 2.43 -12.36 1.81
CA GLY A 229 2.12 -11.87 0.46
C GLY A 229 0.66 -11.50 0.23
N PRO A 230 -0.33 -12.29 0.70
CA PRO A 230 -1.74 -11.94 0.55
C PRO A 230 -2.10 -10.59 1.17
N ALA A 231 -1.55 -10.32 2.35
CA ALA A 231 -1.83 -9.10 3.10
C ALA A 231 -1.04 -7.90 2.58
N SER A 232 0.22 -8.07 2.15
CA SER A 232 0.97 -7.03 1.45
C SER A 232 0.33 -6.64 0.12
N PHE A 233 -0.10 -7.63 -0.67
CA PHE A 233 -0.74 -7.39 -1.98
C PHE A 233 -2.09 -6.69 -1.83
N SER A 234 -3.00 -7.25 -1.01
CA SER A 234 -4.31 -6.64 -0.77
C SER A 234 -4.24 -5.28 -0.06
N GLY A 235 -3.24 -5.07 0.79
CA GLY A 235 -3.04 -3.83 1.54
C GLY A 235 -2.89 -2.61 0.63
N PHE A 236 -2.19 -2.73 -0.50
CA PHE A 236 -2.08 -1.64 -1.49
C PHE A 236 -3.45 -1.18 -2.01
N PHE A 237 -4.30 -2.12 -2.42
CA PHE A 237 -5.64 -1.82 -2.93
C PHE A 237 -6.61 -1.36 -1.84
N ALA A 238 -6.48 -1.90 -0.61
CA ALA A 238 -7.26 -1.45 0.54
C ALA A 238 -6.97 0.02 0.87
N VAL A 239 -5.70 0.44 0.84
CA VAL A 239 -5.31 1.83 1.05
C VAL A 239 -5.89 2.75 -0.03
N ASP A 240 -5.85 2.34 -1.29
CA ASP A 240 -6.46 3.10 -2.39
C ASP A 240 -7.97 3.29 -2.19
N PHE A 241 -8.68 2.21 -1.85
CA PHE A 241 -10.10 2.28 -1.53
C PHE A 241 -10.39 3.20 -0.34
N PHE A 242 -9.63 3.10 0.76
CA PHE A 242 -9.82 3.98 1.91
C PHE A 242 -9.49 5.43 1.58
N ALA A 243 -8.50 5.70 0.72
CA ALA A 243 -8.21 7.05 0.26
C ALA A 243 -9.41 7.66 -0.48
N TRP A 244 -9.97 6.92 -1.44
CA TRP A 244 -11.20 7.34 -2.11
C TRP A 244 -12.36 7.52 -1.11
N SER A 245 -12.55 6.57 -0.19
CA SER A 245 -13.66 6.60 0.77
C SER A 245 -13.59 7.81 1.69
N GLN A 246 -12.39 8.19 2.17
CA GLN A 246 -12.22 9.38 2.99
C GLN A 246 -12.52 10.67 2.21
N LEU A 247 -12.11 10.75 0.94
CA LEU A 247 -12.47 11.88 0.08
C LEU A 247 -13.98 11.94 -0.15
N PHE A 248 -14.59 10.82 -0.53
CA PHE A 248 -16.01 10.73 -0.85
C PHE A 248 -16.91 11.05 0.35
N ASN A 249 -16.61 10.49 1.51
CA ASN A 249 -17.40 10.75 2.72
C ASN A 249 -17.27 12.19 3.23
N ASN A 250 -16.18 12.89 2.88
CA ASN A 250 -15.96 14.28 3.27
C ASN A 250 -16.56 15.28 2.26
N ASP A 251 -16.30 15.09 0.97
CA ASP A 251 -16.85 15.91 -0.11
C ASP A 251 -17.10 15.07 -1.38
N PRO A 252 -18.30 14.48 -1.53
CA PRO A 252 -18.64 13.67 -2.69
C PRO A 252 -18.51 14.41 -4.03
N ALA A 253 -18.66 15.74 -4.05
CA ALA A 253 -18.70 16.52 -5.28
C ALA A 253 -17.32 16.67 -5.92
N THR A 254 -16.25 16.64 -5.13
CA THR A 254 -14.87 16.80 -5.60
C THR A 254 -14.01 15.55 -5.40
N ALA A 255 -14.51 14.56 -4.65
CA ALA A 255 -13.77 13.34 -4.32
C ALA A 255 -13.18 12.64 -5.53
N ASN A 256 -13.94 12.49 -6.61
CA ASN A 256 -13.45 11.76 -7.77
C ASN A 256 -12.37 12.52 -8.54
N GLU A 257 -12.44 13.85 -8.56
CA GLU A 257 -11.39 14.68 -9.16
C GLU A 257 -10.08 14.51 -8.39
N TYR A 258 -10.11 14.61 -7.07
CA TYR A 258 -8.91 14.40 -6.25
C TYR A 258 -8.38 12.96 -6.33
N TYR A 259 -9.28 11.99 -6.40
CA TYR A 259 -8.91 10.59 -6.59
C TYR A 259 -8.23 10.36 -7.95
N CYS A 260 -8.73 10.94 -9.04
CA CYS A 260 -8.06 10.85 -10.34
C CYS A 260 -6.71 11.58 -10.34
N GLN A 261 -6.61 12.75 -9.69
CA GLN A 261 -5.35 13.49 -9.53
C GLN A 261 -4.28 12.70 -8.77
N LEU A 262 -4.67 11.84 -7.83
CA LEU A 262 -3.74 10.90 -7.18
C LEU A 262 -3.07 9.99 -8.21
N TRP A 263 -3.84 9.47 -9.16
CA TRP A 263 -3.35 8.56 -10.18
C TRP A 263 -2.57 9.26 -11.30
N ASP A 264 -2.89 10.52 -11.60
CA ASP A 264 -2.12 11.36 -12.52
C ASP A 264 -0.64 11.49 -12.09
N ARG A 265 -0.32 11.33 -10.80
CA ARG A 265 1.05 11.39 -10.27
C ARG A 265 1.96 10.24 -10.70
N TYR A 266 1.40 9.08 -11.07
CA TYR A 266 2.19 7.92 -11.51
C TYR A 266 2.50 7.95 -13.00
N ARG A 267 1.66 8.65 -13.77
CA ARG A 267 1.60 8.59 -15.22
C ARG A 267 2.94 8.89 -15.88
N GLU A 268 3.59 9.98 -15.50
CA GLU A 268 4.84 10.41 -16.12
C GLU A 268 5.98 9.40 -15.89
N ASP A 269 6.15 8.96 -14.64
CA ASP A 269 7.18 7.99 -14.27
C ASP A 269 6.96 6.66 -14.99
N TRP A 270 5.72 6.15 -15.00
CA TRP A 270 5.40 4.88 -15.66
C TRP A 270 5.49 4.95 -17.17
N LEU A 271 5.12 6.07 -17.78
CA LEU A 271 5.31 6.27 -19.22
C LEU A 271 6.81 6.26 -19.57
N ASN A 272 7.64 6.94 -18.78
CA ASN A 272 9.09 6.95 -19.00
C ASN A 272 9.69 5.55 -18.81
N GLU A 273 9.30 4.83 -17.77
CA GLU A 273 9.69 3.43 -17.54
C GLU A 273 9.25 2.54 -18.72
N ALA A 274 8.01 2.66 -19.19
CA ALA A 274 7.48 1.88 -20.31
C ALA A 274 8.30 2.11 -21.59
N LYS A 275 8.58 3.37 -21.93
CA LYS A 275 9.36 3.73 -23.13
C LYS A 275 10.78 3.19 -23.07
N LEU A 276 11.40 3.19 -21.89
CA LEU A 276 12.73 2.62 -21.69
C LEU A 276 12.71 1.09 -21.78
N ALA A 277 11.78 0.44 -21.08
CA ALA A 277 11.70 -1.02 -21.01
C ALA A 277 11.30 -1.66 -22.35
N LEU A 278 10.47 -0.97 -23.14
CA LEU A 278 10.01 -1.42 -24.46
C LEU A 278 10.87 -0.88 -25.61
N GLU A 279 11.90 -0.07 -25.31
CA GLU A 279 12.77 0.59 -26.29
C GLU A 279 12.00 1.49 -27.30
N ILE A 280 10.87 2.07 -26.87
CA ILE A 280 10.02 2.92 -27.70
C ILE A 280 10.39 4.39 -27.52
N GLY A 281 11.17 4.94 -28.45
CA GLY A 281 11.49 6.37 -28.48
C GLY A 281 10.27 7.25 -28.84
N LYS A 282 9.57 6.90 -29.91
CA LYS A 282 8.35 7.55 -30.40
C LYS A 282 7.38 6.46 -30.85
N VAL A 283 6.11 6.59 -30.49
CA VAL A 283 5.05 5.68 -30.93
C VAL A 283 4.77 5.90 -32.42
N THR A 284 4.80 4.80 -33.16
CA THR A 284 4.64 4.70 -34.62
C THR A 284 3.57 3.70 -35.04
N SER A 285 3.08 2.86 -34.12
CA SER A 285 2.01 1.90 -34.39
C SER A 285 1.02 1.80 -33.22
N ALA A 286 -0.19 1.31 -33.50
CA ALA A 286 -1.17 1.00 -32.46
C ALA A 286 -0.69 -0.10 -31.49
N GLN A 287 0.16 -1.02 -31.96
CA GLN A 287 0.77 -2.05 -31.11
C GLN A 287 1.72 -1.43 -30.09
N GLU A 288 2.59 -0.50 -30.49
CA GLU A 288 3.47 0.21 -29.55
C GLU A 288 2.68 1.03 -28.52
N LEU A 289 1.56 1.65 -28.93
CA LEU A 289 0.66 2.34 -27.99
C LEU A 289 0.03 1.36 -27.00
N ALA A 290 -0.46 0.22 -27.49
CA ALA A 290 -1.06 -0.82 -26.66
C ALA A 290 -0.03 -1.41 -25.68
N ASP A 291 1.19 -1.66 -26.11
CA ASP A 291 2.26 -2.21 -25.26
C ASP A 291 2.63 -1.24 -24.12
N ILE A 292 2.68 0.08 -24.41
CA ILE A 292 2.87 1.10 -23.37
C ILE A 292 1.71 1.09 -22.37
N ILE A 293 0.46 1.05 -22.84
CA ILE A 293 -0.71 1.01 -21.95
C ILE A 293 -0.68 -0.26 -21.11
N ALA A 294 -0.43 -1.44 -21.71
CA ALA A 294 -0.32 -2.70 -21.01
C ALA A 294 0.80 -2.67 -19.95
N TYR A 295 1.94 -2.05 -20.25
CA TYR A 295 3.02 -1.86 -19.29
C TYR A 295 2.56 -1.01 -18.09
N CYS A 296 1.95 0.14 -18.32
CA CYS A 296 1.44 1.00 -17.25
C CYS A 296 0.36 0.29 -16.41
N GLN A 297 -0.50 -0.51 -17.04
CA GLN A 297 -1.49 -1.33 -16.35
C GLN A 297 -0.86 -2.45 -15.51
N LYS A 298 0.24 -3.05 -16.01
CA LYS A 298 1.03 -4.03 -15.25
C LYS A 298 1.61 -3.43 -13.97
N ARG A 299 2.00 -2.14 -13.97
CA ARG A 299 2.42 -1.42 -12.75
C ARG A 299 1.30 -1.22 -11.73
N ARG A 300 0.04 -1.36 -12.17
CA ARG A 300 -1.17 -1.44 -11.33
C ARG A 300 -1.56 -2.88 -10.97
N TYR A 301 -0.73 -3.85 -11.32
CA TYR A 301 -0.99 -5.28 -11.15
C TYR A 301 -2.16 -5.80 -11.98
N ILE A 302 -2.49 -5.13 -13.09
CA ILE A 302 -3.52 -5.57 -14.04
C ILE A 302 -2.83 -6.13 -15.28
N ALA A 303 -2.91 -7.44 -15.47
CA ALA A 303 -2.27 -8.15 -16.57
C ALA A 303 -3.12 -8.04 -17.85
N PHE A 304 -2.83 -7.03 -18.68
CA PHE A 304 -3.43 -6.91 -20.00
C PHE A 304 -2.67 -7.73 -21.05
N THR A 305 -3.41 -8.42 -21.91
CA THR A 305 -2.92 -9.05 -23.14
C THR A 305 -3.33 -8.22 -24.35
N CYS A 306 -2.42 -8.05 -25.31
CA CYS A 306 -2.69 -7.31 -26.54
C CYS A 306 -2.96 -8.26 -27.70
N GLU A 307 -4.03 -8.00 -28.44
CA GLU A 307 -4.41 -8.73 -29.64
C GLU A 307 -4.63 -7.75 -30.80
N ALA A 308 -3.96 -7.99 -31.92
CA ALA A 308 -4.18 -7.20 -33.12
C ALA A 308 -5.62 -7.37 -33.61
N ALA A 309 -6.26 -6.26 -33.94
CA ALA A 309 -7.56 -6.21 -34.57
C ALA A 309 -7.44 -5.59 -35.98
N ASP A 310 -8.53 -5.64 -36.74
CA ASP A 310 -8.54 -5.11 -38.10
C ASP A 310 -8.33 -3.58 -38.14
N GLY A 311 -7.79 -3.10 -39.26
CA GLY A 311 -7.77 -1.65 -39.56
C GLY A 311 -6.82 -0.81 -38.72
N GLY A 312 -5.69 -1.35 -38.25
CA GLY A 312 -4.72 -0.60 -37.44
C GLY A 312 -5.17 -0.41 -35.98
N THR A 313 -6.08 -1.26 -35.52
CA THR A 313 -6.60 -1.29 -34.15
C THR A 313 -5.90 -2.40 -33.36
N VAL A 314 -5.66 -2.18 -32.07
CA VAL A 314 -5.23 -3.22 -31.12
C VAL A 314 -6.20 -3.24 -29.94
N LYS A 315 -6.60 -4.44 -29.52
CA LYS A 315 -7.43 -4.66 -28.33
C LYS A 315 -6.55 -5.14 -27.18
N LEU A 316 -6.73 -4.53 -26.02
CA LEU A 316 -6.14 -4.96 -24.77
C LEU A 316 -7.25 -5.58 -23.91
N SER A 317 -7.03 -6.76 -23.38
CA SER A 317 -7.98 -7.44 -22.49
C SER A 317 -7.34 -7.85 -21.16
N ALA A 318 -8.08 -7.68 -20.06
CA ALA A 318 -7.70 -8.19 -18.75
C ALA A 318 -8.89 -8.93 -18.12
N GLY A 319 -8.63 -10.14 -17.62
CA GLY A 319 -9.65 -11.00 -16.98
C GLY A 319 -9.77 -10.81 -15.47
N ALA A 320 -8.93 -9.98 -14.85
CA ALA A 320 -8.95 -9.71 -13.42
C ALA A 320 -8.49 -8.29 -13.15
N ASP A 321 -9.11 -7.65 -12.16
CA ASP A 321 -8.74 -6.34 -11.65
C ASP A 321 -8.69 -6.42 -10.11
N PRO A 322 -7.49 -6.34 -9.50
CA PRO A 322 -7.35 -6.45 -8.06
C PRO A 322 -7.97 -5.26 -7.31
N PHE A 323 -8.16 -4.09 -7.94
CA PHE A 323 -8.90 -2.98 -7.32
C PHE A 323 -10.35 -3.38 -7.09
N VAL A 324 -11.01 -3.97 -8.09
CA VAL A 324 -12.41 -4.41 -7.97
C VAL A 324 -12.52 -5.58 -7.00
N GLN A 325 -11.64 -6.57 -7.11
CA GLN A 325 -11.70 -7.78 -6.29
C GLN A 325 -11.48 -7.48 -4.80
N VAL A 326 -10.52 -6.63 -4.45
CA VAL A 326 -10.29 -6.22 -3.05
C VAL A 326 -11.41 -5.30 -2.56
N ALA A 327 -11.92 -4.40 -3.40
CA ALA A 327 -13.05 -3.56 -3.04
C ALA A 327 -14.32 -4.37 -2.76
N ASP A 328 -14.56 -5.46 -3.48
CA ASP A 328 -15.65 -6.39 -3.22
C ASP A 328 -15.49 -7.09 -1.85
N MET A 329 -14.26 -7.40 -1.42
CA MET A 329 -13.99 -7.93 -0.08
C MET A 329 -14.39 -6.93 1.02
N PHE A 330 -14.32 -5.62 0.73
CA PHE A 330 -14.75 -4.54 1.62
C PHE A 330 -16.19 -4.08 1.39
N ALA A 331 -16.94 -4.75 0.51
CA ALA A 331 -18.28 -4.35 0.08
C ALA A 331 -18.34 -2.86 -0.35
N ALA A 332 -17.34 -2.43 -1.13
CA ALA A 332 -17.24 -1.06 -1.60
C ALA A 332 -18.50 -0.62 -2.38
N PRO A 333 -18.90 0.66 -2.24
CA PRO A 333 -20.09 1.18 -2.89
C PRO A 333 -19.89 1.30 -4.41
N ALA A 334 -21.00 1.39 -5.15
CA ALA A 334 -20.98 1.49 -6.61
C ALA A 334 -20.23 2.73 -7.11
N GLU A 335 -20.22 3.80 -6.31
CA GLU A 335 -19.51 5.04 -6.58
C GLU A 335 -17.99 4.85 -6.63
N TYR A 336 -17.43 3.94 -5.83
CA TYR A 336 -16.01 3.59 -5.95
C TYR A 336 -15.73 2.86 -7.26
N LYS A 337 -16.61 1.93 -7.66
CA LYS A 337 -16.49 1.23 -8.93
C LYS A 337 -16.59 2.18 -10.12
N ALA A 338 -17.48 3.17 -10.06
CA ALA A 338 -17.56 4.24 -11.06
C ALA A 338 -16.28 5.09 -11.10
N ALA A 339 -15.71 5.41 -9.93
CA ALA A 339 -14.43 6.11 -9.83
C ALA A 339 -13.26 5.34 -10.47
N LEU A 340 -13.24 4.01 -10.36
CA LEU A 340 -12.24 3.17 -11.03
C LEU A 340 -12.31 3.29 -12.56
N VAL A 341 -13.52 3.28 -13.13
CA VAL A 341 -13.72 3.44 -14.58
C VAL A 341 -13.25 4.82 -15.04
N GLU A 342 -13.64 5.88 -14.33
CA GLU A 342 -13.25 7.24 -14.69
C GLU A 342 -11.74 7.47 -14.56
N ARG A 343 -11.13 6.93 -13.49
CA ARG A 343 -9.68 6.92 -13.31
C ARG A 343 -8.98 6.29 -14.51
N ASP A 344 -9.44 5.13 -14.95
CA ASP A 344 -8.81 4.40 -16.06
C ASP A 344 -8.97 5.14 -17.38
N GLN A 345 -10.16 5.69 -17.66
CA GLN A 345 -10.39 6.50 -18.84
C GLN A 345 -9.50 7.75 -18.85
N ARG A 346 -9.47 8.50 -17.74
CA ARG A 346 -8.63 9.70 -17.61
C ARG A 346 -7.16 9.38 -17.77
N PHE A 347 -6.69 8.32 -17.13
CA PHE A 347 -5.29 7.88 -17.22
C PHE A 347 -4.90 7.57 -18.67
N MET A 348 -5.75 6.90 -19.44
CA MET A 348 -5.49 6.59 -20.85
C MET A 348 -5.47 7.84 -21.74
N SER A 349 -6.48 8.70 -21.65
CA SER A 349 -6.51 9.95 -22.42
C SER A 349 -5.30 10.84 -22.10
N ALA A 350 -4.90 10.86 -20.83
CA ALA A 350 -3.74 11.57 -20.36
C ALA A 350 -2.42 11.00 -20.92
N LEU A 351 -2.30 9.67 -21.09
CA LEU A 351 -1.14 9.05 -21.75
C LEU A 351 -1.04 9.41 -23.23
N ILE A 352 -2.16 9.41 -23.95
CA ILE A 352 -2.21 9.80 -25.38
C ILE A 352 -1.72 11.23 -25.56
N SER A 353 -2.12 12.13 -24.67
CA SER A 353 -1.68 13.53 -24.70
C SER A 353 -0.18 13.65 -24.42
N ASP A 354 0.34 12.97 -23.40
CA ASP A 354 1.79 12.97 -23.08
C ASP A 354 2.65 12.41 -24.23
N LEU A 355 2.11 11.43 -24.96
CA LEU A 355 2.72 10.85 -26.17
C LEU A 355 2.59 11.73 -27.41
N LYS A 356 1.87 12.87 -27.33
CA LYS A 356 1.60 13.81 -28.43
C LYS A 356 0.84 13.16 -29.58
N LEU A 357 -0.12 12.31 -29.23
CA LEU A 357 -0.98 11.57 -30.16
C LEU A 357 -2.41 12.15 -30.22
N ASP A 358 -2.66 13.32 -29.64
CA ASP A 358 -3.95 14.01 -29.73
C ASP A 358 -4.41 14.14 -31.20
N GLY A 359 -5.61 13.64 -31.49
CA GLY A 359 -6.19 13.63 -32.83
C GLY A 359 -5.55 12.65 -33.83
N LYS A 360 -4.59 11.82 -33.38
CA LYS A 360 -3.93 10.76 -34.17
C LYS A 360 -4.20 9.37 -33.60
N ALA A 361 -4.44 9.28 -32.30
CA ALA A 361 -4.88 8.06 -31.66
C ALA A 361 -6.32 8.21 -31.18
N GLU A 362 -7.05 7.09 -31.19
CA GLU A 362 -8.35 6.95 -30.54
C GLU A 362 -8.25 5.82 -29.52
N ASP A 363 -8.78 6.04 -28.32
CA ASP A 363 -8.95 5.04 -27.28
C ASP A 363 -10.42 4.91 -26.86
N SER A 364 -10.82 3.70 -26.49
CA SER A 364 -12.13 3.45 -25.88
C SER A 364 -12.08 2.27 -24.93
N ILE A 365 -12.76 2.40 -23.78
CA ILE A 365 -13.08 1.28 -22.90
C ILE A 365 -14.37 0.64 -23.43
N LEU A 366 -14.26 -0.55 -24.00
CA LEU A 366 -15.40 -1.28 -24.57
C LEU A 366 -16.20 -2.05 -23.50
N SER A 367 -15.51 -2.51 -22.45
CA SER A 367 -16.09 -3.18 -21.28
C SER A 367 -15.17 -2.99 -20.09
N HIS A 368 -15.71 -3.06 -18.87
CA HIS A 368 -14.92 -2.83 -17.65
C HIS A 368 -15.40 -3.70 -16.48
N ILE A 369 -14.49 -4.42 -15.82
CA ILE A 369 -14.84 -5.31 -14.70
C ILE A 369 -15.56 -4.56 -13.57
N ALA A 370 -15.16 -3.31 -13.29
CA ALA A 370 -15.85 -2.47 -12.31
C ALA A 370 -17.33 -2.17 -12.66
N GLN A 371 -17.73 -2.28 -13.93
CA GLN A 371 -19.12 -2.13 -14.37
C GLN A 371 -19.91 -3.45 -14.34
N GLY A 372 -19.28 -4.55 -13.91
CA GLY A 372 -19.89 -5.88 -13.84
C GLY A 372 -19.60 -6.78 -15.04
N ASP A 373 -18.75 -6.33 -15.97
CA ASP A 373 -18.31 -7.17 -17.09
C ASP A 373 -17.34 -8.28 -16.63
N ALA A 374 -17.27 -9.37 -17.40
CA ALA A 374 -16.34 -10.46 -17.11
C ALA A 374 -14.87 -10.08 -17.35
N THR A 375 -14.62 -9.10 -18.22
CA THR A 375 -13.29 -8.67 -18.65
C THR A 375 -13.27 -7.18 -18.90
N THR A 376 -12.15 -6.51 -18.60
CA THR A 376 -11.90 -5.14 -19.07
C THR A 376 -11.30 -5.22 -20.46
N VAL A 377 -11.90 -4.52 -21.42
CA VAL A 377 -11.43 -4.45 -22.81
C VAL A 377 -11.22 -3.00 -23.22
N ILE A 378 -10.01 -2.68 -23.64
CA ILE A 378 -9.63 -1.38 -24.19
C ILE A 378 -9.33 -1.56 -25.68
N SER A 379 -9.80 -0.65 -26.51
CA SER A 379 -9.46 -0.60 -27.93
C SER A 379 -8.64 0.66 -28.19
N VAL A 380 -7.52 0.50 -28.89
CA VAL A 380 -6.69 1.63 -29.34
C VAL A 380 -6.45 1.57 -30.84
N THR A 381 -6.55 2.72 -31.49
CA THR A 381 -6.34 2.87 -32.93
C THR A 381 -5.34 4.00 -33.15
N LEU A 382 -4.46 3.84 -34.14
CA LEU A 382 -3.53 4.89 -34.56
C LEU A 382 -3.71 5.17 -36.06
N HIS A 383 -3.97 6.43 -36.41
CA HIS A 383 -4.32 6.91 -37.76
C HIS A 383 -3.13 7.43 -38.58
#